data_AF-A0A359G0X6-F1
#
_entry.id   AF-A0A359G0X6-F1
#
_cell.length_a   1.000
_cell.length_b   1.000
_cell.length_c   1.000
_cell.angle_alpha   90.00
_cell.angle_beta   90.00
_cell.angle_gamma   90.00
#
_symmetry.space_group_name_H-M   'P 1'
#
loop_
_entity.id
_entity.type
_entity.pdbx_description
1 polymer ?
#
loop_
_entity_poly.entity_id
_entity_poly.type
_entity_poly.pdbx_seq_one_letter_code
_entity_poly.pdbx_strand_id
1 'polypeptide(L)'
;GLNIMEGQEVHFELGRAIVGQCGSLVTKVLYIKEGVKTNFAIVDGGMTELIRPALYQAYHKIENISSVASEEKYDVVGPICESSDSFGKAVSLPGTSRGDLVVIRSAGAYGEVMASRYNLRPLPPSVFSDKV
;
A
#
# COMPACT_ATOMS: atom_id res chain seq x y z
N GLY A 1 -25.18 21.54 5.66
CA GLY A 1 -25.69 20.88 4.44
C GLY A 1 -25.66 21.88 3.30
N LEU A 2 -25.71 21.40 2.06
CA LEU A 2 -25.87 22.28 0.89
C LEU A 2 -27.29 22.88 0.90
N ASN A 3 -27.42 24.18 0.67
CA ASN A 3 -28.70 24.84 0.45
C ASN A 3 -28.98 24.85 -1.05
N ILE A 4 -29.94 24.06 -1.50
CA ILE A 4 -30.25 23.85 -2.93
C ILE A 4 -31.58 24.52 -3.26
N MET A 5 -31.63 25.27 -4.36
CA MET A 5 -32.85 25.93 -4.83
C MET A 5 -33.80 24.95 -5.52
N GLU A 6 -35.07 25.31 -5.62
CA GLU A 6 -36.06 24.53 -6.37
C GLU A 6 -35.63 24.41 -7.85
N GLY A 7 -35.59 23.19 -8.38
CA GLY A 7 -35.15 22.90 -9.74
C GLY A 7 -33.64 22.85 -9.97
N GLN A 8 -32.81 23.06 -8.95
CA GLN A 8 -31.35 23.01 -9.08
C GLN A 8 -30.81 21.56 -8.98
N GLU A 9 -30.16 21.09 -10.03
CA GLU A 9 -29.46 19.80 -10.05
C GLU A 9 -28.04 19.93 -9.48
N VAL A 10 -27.60 18.89 -8.76
CA VAL A 10 -26.25 18.81 -8.18
C VAL A 10 -25.61 17.50 -8.63
N HIS A 11 -24.41 17.60 -9.19
CA HIS A 11 -23.61 16.47 -9.61
C HIS A 11 -22.38 16.29 -8.72
N PHE A 12 -21.95 15.04 -8.53
CA PHE A 12 -20.74 14.70 -7.78
C PHE A 12 -19.85 13.77 -8.62
N GLU A 13 -18.56 14.08 -8.67
CA GLU A 13 -17.55 13.28 -9.37
C GLU A 13 -16.68 12.53 -8.35
N LEU A 14 -17.31 11.59 -7.64
CA LEU A 14 -16.66 10.87 -6.54
C LEU A 14 -15.72 9.79 -7.07
N GLY A 15 -14.41 10.07 -7.12
CA GLY A 15 -13.38 9.06 -7.39
C GLY A 15 -12.95 8.32 -6.12
N ARG A 16 -11.91 8.85 -5.47
CA ARG A 16 -11.28 8.23 -4.28
C ARG A 16 -12.26 7.94 -3.13
N ALA A 17 -13.29 8.76 -2.97
CA ALA A 17 -14.30 8.56 -1.92
C ALA A 17 -15.05 7.22 -2.06
N ILE A 18 -15.19 6.72 -3.29
CA ILE A 18 -15.82 5.42 -3.57
C ILE A 18 -14.78 4.32 -3.51
N VAL A 19 -13.74 4.40 -4.35
CA VAL A 19 -12.87 3.24 -4.61
C VAL A 19 -11.64 3.15 -3.72
N GLY A 20 -11.31 4.21 -2.97
CA GLY A 20 -10.06 4.30 -2.21
C GLY A 20 -9.86 3.14 -1.23
N GLN A 21 -10.90 2.76 -0.49
CA GLN A 21 -10.85 1.69 0.52
C GLN A 21 -11.14 0.28 -0.04
N CYS A 22 -11.60 0.18 -1.29
CA CYS A 22 -11.98 -1.09 -1.90
C CYS A 22 -10.79 -1.94 -2.36
N GLY A 23 -9.60 -1.33 -2.48
CA GLY A 23 -8.39 -2.01 -2.93
C GLY A 23 -7.29 -2.00 -1.87
N SER A 24 -6.52 -3.08 -1.82
CA SER A 24 -5.27 -3.18 -1.05
C SER A 24 -4.19 -3.81 -1.92
N LEU A 25 -2.94 -3.37 -1.76
CA LEU A 25 -1.80 -4.07 -2.34
C LEU A 25 -1.38 -5.18 -1.38
N VAL A 26 -1.42 -6.43 -1.83
CA VAL A 26 -0.90 -7.58 -1.09
C VAL A 26 0.49 -7.88 -1.62
N THR A 27 1.46 -7.98 -0.71
CA THR A 27 2.87 -8.18 -1.04
C THR A 27 3.52 -9.17 -0.08
N LYS A 28 4.50 -9.92 -0.57
CA LYS A 28 5.21 -10.92 0.21
C LYS A 28 6.53 -10.38 0.73
N VAL A 29 6.87 -10.71 1.96
CA VAL A 29 8.19 -10.41 2.53
C VAL A 29 9.25 -11.28 1.86
N LEU A 30 10.21 -10.64 1.20
CA LEU A 30 11.36 -11.29 0.59
C LEU A 30 12.48 -11.53 1.60
N TYR A 31 12.78 -10.52 2.42
CA TYR A 31 13.86 -10.55 3.38
C TYR A 31 13.55 -9.68 4.59
N ILE A 32 14.02 -10.12 5.75
CA ILE A 32 14.16 -9.27 6.93
C ILE A 32 15.63 -8.94 7.08
N LYS A 33 15.94 -7.65 7.13
CA LYS A 33 17.29 -7.17 7.43
C LYS A 33 17.26 -6.49 8.79
N GLU A 34 17.96 -7.08 9.75
CA GLU A 34 18.14 -6.48 11.06
C GLU A 34 18.97 -5.20 10.92
N GLY A 35 18.42 -4.10 11.43
CA GLY A 35 19.07 -2.80 11.40
C GLY A 35 19.35 -2.29 12.81
N VAL A 36 20.27 -1.34 12.92
CA VAL A 36 20.71 -0.80 14.22
C VAL A 36 19.59 -0.03 14.94
N LYS A 37 18.72 0.66 14.18
CA LYS A 37 17.62 1.48 14.73
C LYS A 37 16.23 0.86 14.52
N THR A 38 16.05 0.16 13.41
CA THR A 38 14.79 -0.45 12.97
C THR A 38 15.12 -1.60 12.04
N ASN A 39 14.29 -2.63 12.03
CA ASN A 39 14.42 -3.73 11.09
C ASN A 39 13.86 -3.28 9.72
N PHE A 40 14.33 -3.86 8.63
CA PHE A 40 13.79 -3.61 7.30
C PHE A 40 13.00 -4.84 6.86
N ALA A 41 11.71 -4.66 6.61
CA ALA A 41 10.88 -5.64 5.94
C ALA A 41 10.89 -5.33 4.45
N ILE A 42 11.74 -6.05 3.70
CA ILE A 42 11.88 -5.91 2.26
C ILE A 42 10.80 -6.77 1.62
N VAL A 43 9.84 -6.16 0.94
CA VAL A 43 8.70 -6.83 0.32
C VAL A 43 8.86 -6.90 -1.20
N ASP A 44 8.05 -7.73 -1.86
CA ASP A 44 8.15 -7.93 -3.32
C ASP A 44 7.41 -6.87 -4.16
N GLY A 45 6.54 -6.07 -3.55
CA GLY A 45 5.95 -4.87 -4.13
C GLY A 45 6.79 -3.64 -3.83
N GLY A 46 6.67 -2.61 -4.66
CA GLY A 46 7.34 -1.34 -4.46
C GLY A 46 6.54 -0.17 -5.03
N MET A 47 7.23 0.95 -5.23
CA MET A 47 6.70 2.16 -5.85
C MET A 47 6.21 1.92 -7.29
N THR A 48 6.62 0.82 -7.92
CA THR A 48 6.11 0.36 -9.22
C THR A 48 4.64 -0.03 -9.18
N GLU A 49 4.18 -0.66 -8.09
CA GLU A 49 2.80 -1.10 -7.92
C GLU A 49 1.95 -0.05 -7.19
N LEU A 50 2.55 0.69 -6.26
CA LEU A 50 1.88 1.75 -5.50
C LEU A 50 2.83 2.92 -5.25
N ILE A 51 2.84 3.87 -6.18
CA ILE A 51 3.78 5.00 -6.17
C ILE A 51 3.45 6.08 -5.11
N ARG A 52 2.23 6.07 -4.56
CA ARG A 52 1.72 7.18 -3.73
C ARG A 52 2.61 7.52 -2.51
N PRO A 53 3.16 6.54 -1.75
CA PRO A 53 4.08 6.85 -0.67
C PRO A 53 5.38 7.50 -1.16
N ALA A 54 5.96 7.02 -2.26
CA ALA A 54 7.16 7.62 -2.85
C ALA A 54 6.91 9.04 -3.37
N LEU A 55 5.81 9.24 -4.10
CA LEU A 55 5.51 10.49 -4.82
C LEU A 55 4.90 11.57 -3.92
N TYR A 56 4.01 11.20 -3.01
CA TYR A 56 3.24 12.14 -2.20
C TYR A 56 3.53 12.05 -0.70
N GLN A 57 4.42 11.14 -0.27
CA GLN A 57 4.59 10.80 1.15
C GLN A 57 3.25 10.41 1.80
N ALA A 58 2.36 9.81 1.00
CA ALA A 58 1.02 9.46 1.44
C ALA A 58 1.08 8.30 2.43
N TYR A 59 0.40 8.45 3.57
CA TYR A 59 0.22 7.37 4.53
C TYR A 59 -0.73 6.30 4.00
N HIS A 60 -0.37 5.05 4.22
CA HIS A 60 -1.21 3.87 4.04
C HIS A 60 -1.10 3.01 5.29
N LYS A 61 -2.21 2.41 5.75
CA LYS A 61 -2.15 1.41 6.82
C LYS A 61 -1.44 0.17 6.27
N ILE A 62 -0.43 -0.31 7.00
CA ILE A 62 0.34 -1.50 6.65
C ILE A 62 0.09 -2.54 7.74
N GLU A 63 -0.23 -3.77 7.34
CA GLU A 63 -0.56 -4.86 8.24
C GLU A 63 0.12 -6.15 7.76
N ASN A 64 0.73 -6.92 8.66
CA ASN A 64 1.10 -8.31 8.37
C ASN A 64 -0.12 -9.18 8.72
N ILE A 65 -0.64 -9.92 7.73
CA ILE A 65 -1.84 -10.76 7.88
C ILE A 65 -1.51 -12.24 8.06
N SER A 66 -0.23 -12.59 8.15
CA SER A 66 0.27 -13.97 8.28
C SER A 66 0.91 -14.26 9.62
N SER A 67 1.19 -13.24 10.44
CA SER A 67 1.81 -13.39 11.76
C SER A 67 0.92 -12.87 12.89
N VAL A 68 1.02 -13.52 14.05
CA VAL A 68 0.37 -13.14 15.32
C VAL A 68 1.40 -12.98 16.45
N ALA A 69 2.67 -12.85 16.11
CA ALA A 69 3.76 -12.65 17.06
C ALA A 69 3.68 -11.27 17.75
N SER A 70 4.50 -11.06 18.78
CA SER A 70 4.64 -9.75 19.43
C SER A 70 5.07 -8.68 18.43
N GLU A 71 4.65 -7.44 18.65
CA GLU A 71 4.99 -6.34 17.75
C GLU A 71 6.48 -5.97 17.79
N GLU A 72 7.01 -5.65 16.61
CA GLU A 72 8.32 -5.09 16.35
C GLU A 72 8.19 -3.92 15.36
N LYS A 73 9.22 -3.09 15.27
CA LYS A 73 9.24 -1.94 14.34
C LYS A 73 10.00 -2.28 13.07
N TYR A 74 9.37 -1.97 11.94
CA TYR A 74 9.95 -2.17 10.62
C TYR A 74 9.87 -0.92 9.75
N ASP A 75 10.94 -0.65 9.00
CA ASP A 75 10.85 0.13 7.76
C ASP A 75 10.42 -0.82 6.65
N VAL A 76 9.23 -0.58 6.09
CA VAL A 76 8.63 -1.42 5.04
C VAL A 76 9.01 -0.81 3.70
N VAL A 77 9.84 -1.53 2.94
CA VAL A 77 10.48 -1.04 1.72
C VAL A 77 10.32 -2.06 0.59
N GLY A 78 10.27 -1.55 -0.65
CA GLY A 78 10.23 -2.41 -1.82
C GLY A 78 11.63 -2.82 -2.30
N PRO A 79 11.71 -3.53 -3.44
CA PRO A 79 12.95 -4.04 -4.01
C PRO A 79 13.60 -3.11 -5.05
N ILE A 80 13.06 -1.90 -5.27
CA ILE A 80 13.53 -0.95 -6.28
C ILE A 80 14.81 -0.27 -5.79
N CYS A 81 15.74 0.02 -6.72
CA CYS A 81 17.03 0.65 -6.41
C CYS A 81 16.91 2.17 -6.17
N GLU A 82 15.86 2.59 -5.47
CA GLU A 82 15.57 3.99 -5.18
C GLU A 82 15.27 4.17 -3.70
N SER A 83 15.87 5.20 -3.08
CA SER A 83 15.66 5.47 -1.65
C SER A 83 14.22 5.85 -1.29
N SER A 84 13.44 6.30 -2.29
CA SER A 84 12.02 6.62 -2.16
C SER A 84 11.11 5.39 -2.22
N ASP A 85 11.64 4.20 -2.52
CA ASP A 85 10.88 2.94 -2.55
C ASP A 85 10.59 2.42 -1.13
N SER A 86 9.81 3.22 -0.40
CA SER A 86 9.42 2.98 0.98
C SER A 86 7.93 3.22 1.13
N PHE A 87 7.25 2.27 1.77
CA PHE A 87 5.83 2.37 2.08
C PHE A 87 5.57 2.99 3.45
N GLY A 88 6.49 2.79 4.40
CA GLY A 88 6.38 3.32 5.76
C GLY A 88 7.66 3.13 6.55
N LYS A 89 7.87 4.01 7.54
CA LYS A 89 9.01 3.98 8.45
C LYS A 89 8.54 3.68 9.88
N ALA A 90 9.31 2.90 10.61
CA ALA A 90 9.05 2.51 12.00
C ALA A 90 7.62 2.00 12.24
N VAL A 91 7.09 1.24 11.29
CA VAL A 91 5.75 0.64 11.33
C VAL A 91 5.74 -0.48 12.36
N SER A 92 4.80 -0.43 13.31
CA SER A 92 4.57 -1.53 14.25
C SER A 92 3.87 -2.66 13.51
N LEU A 93 4.52 -3.82 13.41
CA LEU A 93 3.95 -5.05 12.83
C LEU A 93 4.23 -6.21 13.79
N PRO A 94 3.40 -7.26 13.83
CA PRO A 94 3.78 -8.50 14.51
C PRO A 94 5.11 -9.00 13.93
N GLY A 95 5.90 -9.69 14.75
CA GLY A 95 7.18 -10.28 14.35
C GLY A 95 7.06 -10.93 12.97
N THR A 96 7.76 -10.36 12.00
CA THR A 96 7.56 -10.62 10.57
C THR A 96 8.71 -11.45 10.04
N SER A 97 8.40 -12.45 9.22
CA SER A 97 9.39 -13.37 8.63
C SER A 97 9.30 -13.40 7.10
N ARG A 98 10.37 -13.89 6.46
CA ARG A 98 10.37 -14.16 5.02
C ARG A 98 9.19 -15.07 4.66
N GLY A 99 8.45 -14.69 3.63
CA GLY A 99 7.27 -15.42 3.15
C GLY A 99 5.94 -14.92 3.70
N ASP A 100 5.94 -14.12 4.77
CA ASP A 100 4.72 -13.51 5.29
C ASP A 100 4.06 -12.60 4.25
N LEU A 101 2.73 -12.49 4.34
CA LEU A 101 1.95 -11.56 3.53
C LEU A 101 1.70 -10.27 4.31
N VAL A 102 2.11 -9.16 3.69
CA VAL A 102 1.86 -7.81 4.16
C VAL A 102 0.83 -7.15 3.23
N VAL A 103 -0.10 -6.41 3.82
CA VAL A 103 -1.15 -5.70 3.13
C VAL A 103 -0.98 -4.21 3.33
N ILE A 104 -0.92 -3.48 2.21
CA ILE A 104 -0.91 -2.02 2.17
C ILE A 104 -2.31 -1.55 1.77
N ARG A 105 -3.04 -1.04 2.74
CA ARG A 105 -4.47 -0.69 2.62
C ARG A 105 -4.69 0.57 1.81
N SER A 106 -5.95 0.83 1.45
CA SER A 106 -6.37 2.07 0.78
C SER A 106 -5.68 2.33 -0.58
N ALA A 107 -5.45 1.26 -1.33
CA ALA A 107 -4.76 1.25 -2.62
C ALA A 107 -5.71 1.24 -3.83
N GLY A 108 -7.04 1.27 -3.62
CA GLY A 108 -8.03 1.16 -4.71
C GLY A 108 -8.18 2.42 -5.56
N ALA A 109 -7.67 3.58 -5.11
CA ALA A 109 -7.63 4.82 -5.88
C ALA A 109 -6.17 5.27 -6.08
N TYR A 110 -5.83 5.66 -7.30
CA TYR A 110 -4.47 6.11 -7.66
C TYR A 110 -3.38 5.08 -7.31
N GLY A 111 -3.76 3.78 -7.29
CA GLY A 111 -2.87 2.63 -7.14
C GLY A 111 -2.50 2.06 -8.51
N GLU A 112 -3.21 1.01 -8.93
CA GLU A 112 -2.98 0.30 -10.21
C GLU A 112 -2.94 1.25 -11.43
N VAL A 113 -3.80 2.27 -11.47
CA VAL A 113 -3.82 3.26 -12.57
C VAL A 113 -2.53 4.08 -12.69
N MET A 114 -1.72 4.14 -11.63
CA MET A 114 -0.40 4.80 -11.60
C MET A 114 0.76 3.78 -11.56
N ALA A 115 0.49 2.49 -11.73
CA ALA A 115 1.53 1.47 -11.74
C ALA A 115 2.44 1.61 -12.98
N SER A 116 3.69 1.20 -12.85
CA SER A 116 4.70 1.35 -13.90
C SER A 116 5.56 0.11 -14.09
N ARG A 117 6.22 0.04 -15.25
CA ARG A 117 7.22 -1.00 -15.57
C ARG A 117 8.65 -0.57 -15.27
N TYR A 118 8.83 0.36 -14.33
CA TYR A 118 10.18 0.76 -13.89
C TYR A 118 10.97 -0.47 -13.41
N ASN A 119 12.28 -0.47 -13.66
CA ASN A 119 13.15 -1.65 -13.52
C ASN A 119 12.64 -2.92 -14.23
N LEU A 120 11.93 -2.77 -15.35
CA LEU A 120 11.42 -3.89 -16.18
C LEU A 120 10.49 -4.84 -15.42
N ARG A 121 9.85 -4.36 -14.35
CA ARG A 121 8.92 -5.16 -13.57
C ARG A 121 7.59 -5.32 -14.31
N PRO A 122 6.98 -6.53 -14.30
CA PRO A 122 5.63 -6.70 -14.80
C PRO A 122 4.64 -5.92 -13.94
N LEU A 123 3.52 -5.50 -14.54
CA LEU A 123 2.43 -4.92 -13.77
C LEU A 123 1.81 -5.99 -12.86
N PRO A 124 1.35 -5.63 -11.65
CA PRO A 124 0.77 -6.58 -10.73
C PRO A 124 -0.59 -7.07 -11.27
N PRO A 125 -0.94 -8.35 -11.12
CA PRO A 125 -2.30 -8.79 -11.41
C PRO A 125 -3.27 -8.24 -10.35
N SER A 126 -4.49 -7.91 -10.76
CA SER A 126 -5.59 -7.56 -9.87
C SER A 126 -6.57 -8.73 -9.72
N VAL A 127 -7.10 -8.89 -8.51
CA VAL A 127 -8.16 -9.85 -8.19
C VAL A 127 -9.26 -9.12 -7.44
N PHE A 128 -10.52 -9.50 -7.69
CA PHE A 128 -11.68 -8.90 -7.05
C PHE A 128 -12.65 -9.99 -6.57
N SER A 129 -13.48 -9.63 -5.60
CA SER A 129 -14.54 -10.49 -5.07
C SER A 129 -15.84 -9.71 -5.09
N ASP A 130 -16.87 -10.31 -5.68
CA ASP A 130 -18.24 -9.76 -5.65
C ASP A 130 -18.97 -10.12 -4.35
N LYS A 131 -18.35 -10.93 -3.48
CA LYS A 131 -18.86 -11.24 -2.15
C LYS A 131 -18.58 -10.06 -1.23
N VAL A 132 -19.66 -9.49 -0.69
CA VAL A 132 -19.68 -8.44 0.34
C VAL A 132 -19.52 -9.05 1.72
#